data_AF-Q8L7Y6-F1
#
_entry.id   AF-Q8L7Y6-F1
#
_cell.length_a   1.000
_cell.length_b   1.000
_cell.length_c   1.000
_cell.angle_alpha   90.00
_cell.angle_beta   90.00
_cell.angle_gamma   90.00
#
_symmetry.space_group_name_H-M   'P 1'
#
loop_
_entity.id
_entity.type
_entity.pdbx_description
1 polymer ?
#
loop_
_entity_poly.entity_id
_entity_poly.type
_entity_poly.pdbx_seq_one_letter_code
_entity_poly.pdbx_strand_id
1 'polypeptide(L)'
;QRGAVSKVFTPAGEGVEGSVWHLAKAYAAVNDSGYHQLISHWLNTHAVIEPFVIATNRQLSVLHPIHKLLHPHFRDTMNINALARQILINAGGVLEKTVFPAKFAMEMSAVVYKNWVFTEQALPDDLLKRGMAVPDSSYPHGLRLLIKDYPYAVDGLEIWSAIKNWVSEYCSFYYPTDDMVQHDSELQSWWMEVRNKGHGDKKDEPWWPKMQTQAELIQACTIIIWAGSALHA
;
A
#
# COMPACT_ATOMS: atom_id res chain seq x y z
N GLN A 1 12.87 37.29 -18.43
CA GLN A 1 12.95 37.00 -16.98
C GLN A 1 13.93 35.85 -16.79
N ARG A 2 15.01 36.02 -16.02
CA ARG A 2 15.87 34.89 -15.64
C ARG A 2 15.14 34.15 -14.51
N GLY A 3 14.56 32.99 -14.80
CA GLY A 3 13.95 32.13 -13.79
C GLY A 3 14.98 31.58 -12.81
N ALA A 4 14.51 30.94 -11.74
CA ALA A 4 15.39 30.15 -10.87
C ALA A 4 16.11 29.06 -11.70
N VAL A 5 17.38 28.80 -11.37
CA VAL A 5 18.19 27.75 -12.02
C VAL A 5 18.41 26.61 -11.05
N SER A 6 18.36 25.37 -11.55
CA SER A 6 18.68 24.18 -10.76
C SER A 6 20.14 24.22 -10.30
N LYS A 7 20.38 23.84 -9.03
CA LYS A 7 21.70 23.78 -8.41
C LYS A 7 21.83 22.52 -7.58
N VAL A 8 23.06 22.01 -7.49
CA VAL A 8 23.42 20.92 -6.57
C VAL A 8 24.03 21.57 -5.32
N PHE A 9 23.58 21.12 -4.15
CA PHE A 9 24.11 21.55 -2.86
C PHE A 9 24.74 20.34 -2.16
N THR A 10 25.87 20.56 -1.50
CA THR A 10 26.62 19.53 -0.76
C THR A 10 26.65 19.86 0.74
N PRO A 11 26.88 18.86 1.61
CA PRO A 11 26.98 19.09 3.04
C PRO A 11 28.02 20.16 3.42
N ALA A 12 27.62 21.08 4.31
CA ALA A 12 28.49 22.06 4.96
C ALA A 12 28.04 22.25 6.41
N GLY A 13 29.00 22.42 7.32
CA GLY A 13 28.75 22.53 8.77
C GLY A 13 28.75 23.96 9.31
N GLU A 14 29.32 24.92 8.58
CA GLU A 14 29.58 26.27 9.07
C GLU A 14 29.19 27.34 8.02
N GLY A 15 29.11 28.59 8.46
CA GLY A 15 28.93 29.74 7.58
C GLY A 15 27.58 29.80 6.84
N VAL A 16 27.57 30.57 5.74
CA VAL A 16 26.39 30.70 4.87
C VAL A 16 26.09 29.39 4.15
N GLU A 17 27.13 28.63 3.79
CA GLU A 17 27.04 27.34 3.12
C GLU A 17 26.31 26.32 3.99
N GLY A 18 26.57 26.27 5.30
CA GLY A 18 25.85 25.41 6.22
C GLY A 18 24.36 25.76 6.31
N SER A 19 24.03 27.05 6.28
CA SER A 19 22.64 27.52 6.26
C SER A 19 21.93 27.16 4.95
N VAL A 20 22.62 27.28 3.81
CA VAL A 20 22.12 26.87 2.49
C VAL A 20 21.90 25.35 2.44
N TRP A 21 22.81 24.57 3.01
CA TRP A 21 22.65 23.12 3.11
C TRP A 21 21.44 22.73 3.98
N HIS A 22 21.22 23.44 5.09
CA HIS A 22 20.03 23.23 5.91
C HIS A 22 18.73 23.50 5.12
N LEU A 23 18.71 24.59 4.34
CA LEU A 23 17.58 24.92 3.48
C LEU A 23 17.37 23.87 2.38
N ALA A 24 18.44 23.36 1.75
CA ALA A 24 18.35 22.29 0.77
C ALA A 24 17.70 21.01 1.34
N LYS A 25 18.09 20.62 2.57
CA LYS A 25 17.44 19.52 3.29
C LYS A 25 15.98 19.82 3.62
N ALA A 26 15.64 21.06 3.99
CA ALA A 26 14.27 21.44 4.25
C ALA A 26 13.38 21.32 2.99
N TYR A 27 13.87 21.70 1.81
CA TYR A 27 13.14 21.47 0.55
C TYR A 27 12.93 19.98 0.26
N ALA A 28 13.95 19.14 0.48
CA ALA A 28 13.80 17.69 0.34
C ALA A 28 12.75 17.13 1.33
N ALA A 29 12.76 17.60 2.59
CA ALA A 29 11.80 17.19 3.61
C ALA A 29 10.36 17.65 3.29
N VAL A 30 10.18 18.81 2.66
CA VAL A 30 8.85 19.27 2.19
C VAL A 30 8.31 18.34 1.10
N ASN A 31 9.15 17.92 0.15
CA ASN A 31 8.75 16.96 -0.87
C ASN A 31 8.39 15.60 -0.25
N ASP A 32 9.22 15.12 0.67
CA ASP A 32 9.00 13.85 1.38
C ASP A 32 7.69 13.89 2.19
N SER A 33 7.43 14.97 2.93
CA SER A 33 6.19 15.14 3.67
C SER A 33 4.95 15.14 2.76
N GLY A 34 5.01 15.83 1.63
CA GLY A 34 3.93 15.83 0.64
C GLY A 34 3.69 14.44 0.04
N TYR A 35 4.77 13.73 -0.33
CA TYR A 35 4.68 12.37 -0.86
C TYR A 35 4.17 11.39 0.21
N HIS A 36 4.69 11.45 1.42
CA HIS A 36 4.26 10.63 2.54
C HIS A 36 2.76 10.77 2.78
N GLN A 37 2.27 12.00 2.99
CA GLN A 37 0.85 12.23 3.33
C GLN A 37 -0.09 11.79 2.21
N LEU A 38 0.24 12.10 0.95
CA LEU A 38 -0.66 11.86 -0.18
C LEU A 38 -0.55 10.47 -0.80
N ILE A 39 0.63 9.87 -0.73
CA ILE A 39 0.95 8.63 -1.45
C ILE A 39 1.14 7.49 -0.46
N SER A 40 2.20 7.55 0.36
CA SER A 40 2.55 6.46 1.27
C SER A 40 1.43 6.19 2.29
N HIS A 41 0.82 7.25 2.81
CA HIS A 41 -0.27 7.18 3.77
C HIS A 41 -1.63 7.15 3.06
N TRP A 42 -2.13 8.27 2.52
CA TRP A 42 -3.48 8.32 1.95
C TRP A 42 -3.70 7.30 0.81
N LEU A 43 -2.90 7.32 -0.24
CA LEU A 43 -3.16 6.45 -1.40
C LEU A 43 -2.97 4.97 -1.06
N ASN A 44 -1.77 4.61 -0.59
CA ASN A 44 -1.34 3.21 -0.47
C ASN A 44 -1.93 2.47 0.73
N THR A 45 -2.69 3.14 1.59
CA THR A 45 -3.43 2.50 2.70
C THR A 45 -4.92 2.85 2.66
N HIS A 46 -5.29 4.11 2.93
CA HIS A 46 -6.69 4.51 3.01
C HIS A 46 -7.46 4.28 1.71
N ALA A 47 -7.00 4.88 0.61
CA ALA A 47 -7.76 4.91 -0.64
C ALA A 47 -7.78 3.55 -1.33
N VAL A 48 -6.66 2.80 -1.32
CA VAL A 48 -6.62 1.49 -1.97
C VAL A 48 -7.32 0.39 -1.19
N ILE A 49 -7.50 0.52 0.13
CA ILE A 49 -8.18 -0.50 0.93
C ILE A 49 -9.71 -0.38 0.88
N GLU A 50 -10.26 0.82 0.78
CA GLU A 50 -11.72 1.05 0.76
C GLU A 50 -12.48 0.21 -0.31
N PRO A 51 -11.97 0.03 -1.56
CA PRO A 51 -12.55 -0.89 -2.52
C PRO A 51 -12.71 -2.34 -2.05
N PHE A 52 -11.73 -2.88 -1.31
CA PHE A 52 -11.80 -4.23 -0.77
C PHE A 52 -12.87 -4.32 0.33
N VAL A 53 -12.97 -3.30 1.19
CA VAL A 53 -14.01 -3.22 2.23
C VAL A 53 -15.41 -3.31 1.60
N ILE A 54 -15.63 -2.52 0.55
CA ILE A 54 -16.92 -2.45 -0.16
C ILE A 54 -17.24 -3.81 -0.81
N ALA A 55 -16.31 -4.38 -1.58
CA ALA A 55 -16.53 -5.64 -2.27
C ALA A 55 -16.74 -6.80 -1.29
N THR A 56 -15.97 -6.87 -0.19
CA THR A 56 -16.14 -7.91 0.83
C THR A 56 -17.54 -7.89 1.43
N ASN A 57 -18.10 -6.72 1.76
CA ASN A 57 -19.45 -6.63 2.31
C ASN A 57 -20.56 -6.90 1.27
N ARG A 58 -20.26 -6.75 -0.02
CA ARG A 58 -21.25 -6.94 -1.10
C ARG A 58 -21.29 -8.36 -1.65
N GLN A 59 -20.15 -9.05 -1.66
CA GLN A 59 -19.99 -10.33 -2.35
C GLN A 59 -19.74 -11.51 -1.42
N LEU A 60 -19.20 -11.27 -0.21
CA LEU A 60 -18.93 -12.33 0.76
C LEU A 60 -19.93 -12.27 1.91
N SER A 61 -20.67 -13.35 2.10
CA SER A 61 -21.57 -13.53 3.24
C SER A 61 -20.81 -13.34 4.56
N VAL A 62 -21.49 -12.86 5.61
CA VAL A 62 -20.90 -12.78 6.97
C VAL A 62 -20.47 -14.16 7.52
N LEU A 63 -20.95 -15.25 6.91
CA LEU A 63 -20.55 -16.62 7.22
C LEU A 63 -19.32 -17.08 6.44
N HIS A 64 -18.98 -16.40 5.33
CA HIS A 64 -17.89 -16.78 4.44
C HIS A 64 -16.54 -16.70 5.17
N PRO A 65 -15.65 -17.70 5.03
CA PRO A 65 -14.37 -17.72 5.75
C PRO A 65 -13.51 -16.50 5.44
N ILE A 66 -13.41 -16.10 4.16
CA ILE A 66 -12.63 -14.91 3.78
C ILE A 66 -13.26 -13.60 4.29
N HIS A 67 -14.58 -13.52 4.45
CA HIS A 67 -15.20 -12.37 5.13
C HIS A 67 -14.71 -12.29 6.57
N LYS A 68 -14.77 -13.40 7.31
CA LYS A 68 -14.33 -13.46 8.72
C LYS A 68 -12.84 -13.16 8.89
N LEU A 69 -12.02 -13.61 7.94
CA LEU A 69 -10.59 -13.34 7.93
C LEU A 69 -10.29 -11.84 7.75
N LEU A 70 -10.93 -11.18 6.78
CA LEU A 70 -10.58 -9.82 6.38
C LEU A 70 -11.32 -8.74 7.19
N HIS A 71 -12.55 -9.00 7.63
CA HIS A 71 -13.42 -8.01 8.28
C HIS A 71 -12.77 -7.27 9.46
N PRO A 72 -12.01 -7.91 10.38
CA PRO A 72 -11.36 -7.20 11.47
C PRO A 72 -10.36 -6.13 11.01
N HIS A 73 -9.75 -6.31 9.83
CA HIS A 73 -8.76 -5.40 9.26
C HIS A 73 -9.39 -4.21 8.50
N PHE A 74 -10.72 -4.17 8.42
CA PHE A 74 -11.49 -3.11 7.77
C PHE A 74 -12.15 -2.15 8.76
N ARG A 75 -11.93 -2.39 10.06
CA ARG A 75 -12.56 -1.61 11.12
C ARG A 75 -12.25 -0.12 10.94
N ASP A 76 -13.31 0.68 10.92
CA ASP A 76 -13.30 2.14 10.82
C ASP A 76 -12.72 2.73 9.51
N THR A 77 -12.20 1.93 8.56
CA THR A 77 -11.62 2.41 7.29
C THR A 77 -12.58 3.30 6.49
N MET A 78 -13.82 2.84 6.24
CA MET A 78 -14.80 3.64 5.49
C MET A 78 -15.24 4.89 6.25
N ASN A 79 -15.33 4.81 7.58
CA ASN A 79 -15.73 5.94 8.41
C ASN A 79 -14.68 7.04 8.38
N ILE A 80 -13.40 6.70 8.60
CA ILE A 80 -12.31 7.68 8.55
C ILE A 80 -12.12 8.24 7.13
N ASN A 81 -12.28 7.42 6.09
CA ASN A 81 -12.18 7.89 4.72
C ASN A 81 -13.33 8.84 4.34
N ALA A 82 -14.55 8.58 4.80
CA ALA A 82 -15.68 9.49 4.60
C ALA A 82 -15.42 10.85 5.28
N LEU A 83 -14.93 10.86 6.51
CA LEU A 83 -14.53 12.08 7.21
C LEU A 83 -13.39 12.78 6.47
N ALA A 84 -12.37 12.04 6.02
CA ALA A 84 -11.26 12.61 5.27
C ALA A 84 -11.75 13.32 4.00
N ARG A 85 -12.66 12.69 3.23
CA ARG A 85 -13.30 13.31 2.06
C ARG A 85 -14.07 14.59 2.39
N GLN A 86 -14.61 14.71 3.61
CA GLN A 86 -15.42 15.86 4.01
C GLN A 86 -14.58 17.04 4.53
N ILE A 87 -13.51 16.77 5.29
CA ILE A 87 -12.78 17.83 6.02
C ILE A 87 -11.28 17.89 5.75
N LEU A 88 -10.67 16.81 5.26
CA LEU A 88 -9.22 16.71 5.12
C LEU A 88 -8.77 16.96 3.68
N ILE A 89 -9.26 16.16 2.73
CA ILE A 89 -8.80 16.13 1.34
C ILE A 89 -9.75 16.84 0.35
N ASN A 90 -10.79 17.51 0.87
CA ASN A 90 -11.67 18.34 0.05
C ASN A 90 -11.00 19.65 -0.38
N ALA A 91 -11.58 20.30 -1.39
CA ALA A 91 -11.19 21.64 -1.80
C ALA A 91 -11.27 22.63 -0.61
N GLY A 92 -10.18 23.33 -0.33
CA GLY A 92 -10.03 24.20 0.83
C GLY A 92 -10.01 23.47 2.19
N GLY A 93 -9.87 22.14 2.19
CA GLY A 93 -9.71 21.30 3.37
C GLY A 93 -8.36 21.47 4.05
N VAL A 94 -8.12 20.69 5.10
CA VAL A 94 -6.87 20.79 5.89
C VAL A 94 -5.64 20.52 5.02
N LEU A 95 -5.66 19.48 4.19
CA LEU A 95 -4.50 19.05 3.43
C LEU A 95 -4.09 20.13 2.40
N GLU A 96 -5.04 20.66 1.62
CA GLU A 96 -4.73 21.73 0.64
C GLU A 96 -4.17 23.02 1.28
N LYS A 97 -4.42 23.24 2.58
CA LYS A 97 -3.94 24.41 3.31
C LYS A 97 -2.57 24.22 3.96
N THR A 98 -2.15 22.98 4.19
CA THR A 98 -0.97 22.70 5.03
C THR A 98 0.15 21.96 4.32
N VAL A 99 -0.11 21.26 3.21
CA VAL A 99 0.94 20.62 2.42
C VAL A 99 1.22 21.37 1.12
N PHE A 100 2.49 21.33 0.69
CA PHE A 100 3.00 22.10 -0.45
C PHE A 100 2.20 21.94 -1.76
N PRO A 101 1.71 20.74 -2.15
CA PRO A 101 0.93 20.61 -3.39
C PRO A 101 -0.37 21.42 -3.42
N ALA A 102 -0.88 21.86 -2.26
CA ALA A 102 -2.10 22.65 -2.13
C ALA A 102 -3.26 22.05 -2.95
N LYS A 103 -3.94 22.86 -3.78
CA LYS A 103 -5.05 22.42 -4.65
C LYS A 103 -4.71 21.31 -5.66
N PHE A 104 -3.43 21.00 -5.87
CA PHE A 104 -2.98 19.93 -6.76
C PHE A 104 -2.71 18.61 -6.02
N ALA A 105 -2.95 18.56 -4.71
CA ALA A 105 -2.64 17.42 -3.87
C ALA A 105 -3.33 16.12 -4.31
N MET A 106 -4.65 16.17 -4.53
CA MET A 106 -5.40 14.97 -4.95
C MET A 106 -5.11 14.57 -6.39
N GLU A 107 -4.80 15.53 -7.27
CA GLU A 107 -4.35 15.23 -8.64
C GLU A 107 -2.99 14.51 -8.62
N MET A 108 -2.05 14.95 -7.79
CA MET A 108 -0.76 14.27 -7.61
C MET A 108 -0.96 12.81 -7.17
N SER A 109 -1.86 12.55 -6.22
CA SER A 109 -2.20 11.19 -5.78
C SER A 109 -2.77 10.34 -6.91
N ALA A 110 -3.72 10.88 -7.69
CA ALA A 110 -4.30 10.20 -8.84
C ALA A 110 -3.27 9.91 -9.96
N VAL A 111 -2.32 10.82 -10.20
CA VAL A 111 -1.23 10.60 -11.16
C VAL A 111 -0.31 9.47 -10.72
N VAL A 112 0.05 9.41 -9.42
CA VAL A 112 0.90 8.34 -8.89
C VAL A 112 0.18 6.99 -8.90
N TYR A 113 -1.13 6.96 -8.66
CA TYR A 113 -1.94 5.73 -8.71
C TYR A 113 -1.84 4.99 -10.06
N LYS A 114 -1.58 5.71 -11.16
CA LYS A 114 -1.36 5.07 -12.48
C LYS A 114 -0.24 4.02 -12.45
N ASN A 115 0.77 4.21 -11.60
CA ASN A 115 1.91 3.29 -11.44
C ASN A 115 1.76 2.35 -10.23
N TRP A 116 0.64 2.39 -9.51
CA TRP A 116 0.39 1.49 -8.40
C TRP A 116 0.21 0.05 -8.92
N VAL A 117 0.71 -0.93 -8.18
CA VAL A 117 0.65 -2.34 -8.55
C VAL A 117 0.32 -3.13 -7.28
N PHE A 118 -0.80 -3.84 -7.27
CA PHE A 118 -1.28 -4.55 -6.08
C PHE A 118 -0.26 -5.55 -5.55
N THR A 119 0.33 -6.37 -6.43
CA THR A 119 1.28 -7.42 -6.03
C THR A 119 2.57 -6.86 -5.45
N GLU A 120 2.95 -5.64 -5.82
CA GLU A 120 4.13 -4.96 -5.29
C GLU A 120 3.86 -4.27 -3.93
N GLN A 121 2.64 -4.34 -3.41
CA GLN A 121 2.34 -3.88 -2.05
C GLN A 121 2.74 -4.92 -0.99
N ALA A 122 3.14 -6.12 -1.42
CA ALA A 122 3.80 -7.08 -0.56
C ALA A 122 5.18 -6.55 -0.15
N LEU A 123 5.48 -6.54 1.16
CA LEU A 123 6.73 -5.99 1.67
C LEU A 123 8.00 -6.62 1.01
N PRO A 124 8.10 -7.95 0.84
CA PRO A 124 9.23 -8.54 0.12
C PRO A 124 9.39 -8.00 -1.31
N ASP A 125 8.29 -7.89 -2.05
CA ASP A 125 8.30 -7.43 -3.44
C ASP A 125 8.64 -5.94 -3.55
N ASP A 126 8.15 -5.10 -2.62
CA ASP A 126 8.54 -3.68 -2.52
C ASP A 126 10.04 -3.52 -2.25
N LEU A 127 10.60 -4.29 -1.29
CA LEU A 127 12.02 -4.21 -0.95
C LEU A 127 12.91 -4.63 -2.12
N LEU A 128 12.52 -5.67 -2.85
CA LEU A 128 13.22 -6.10 -4.07
C LEU A 128 13.12 -5.02 -5.17
N LYS A 129 11.92 -4.49 -5.42
CA LYS A 129 11.67 -3.47 -6.43
C LYS A 129 12.49 -2.20 -6.20
N ARG A 130 12.58 -1.73 -4.95
CA ARG A 130 13.36 -0.54 -4.59
C ARG A 130 14.87 -0.80 -4.54
N GLY A 131 15.31 -2.03 -4.77
CA GLY A 131 16.71 -2.43 -4.66
C GLY A 131 17.24 -2.38 -3.23
N MET A 132 16.36 -2.51 -2.23
CA MET A 132 16.73 -2.56 -0.81
C MET A 132 17.02 -3.99 -0.33
N ALA A 133 16.68 -5.00 -1.14
CA ALA A 133 16.98 -6.40 -0.91
C ALA A 133 17.33 -7.11 -2.22
N VAL A 134 17.91 -8.31 -2.10
CA VAL A 134 18.08 -9.26 -3.21
C VAL A 134 17.52 -10.64 -2.83
N PRO A 135 17.04 -11.44 -3.79
CA PRO A 135 16.58 -12.80 -3.50
C PRO A 135 17.73 -13.64 -2.95
N ASP A 136 17.49 -14.34 -1.84
CA ASP A 136 18.49 -15.20 -1.21
C ASP A 136 17.76 -16.25 -0.35
N SER A 137 17.63 -17.46 -0.88
CA SER A 137 16.92 -18.56 -0.20
C SER A 137 17.62 -19.06 1.06
N SER A 138 18.87 -18.62 1.32
CA SER A 138 19.59 -18.96 2.55
C SER A 138 19.23 -18.06 3.73
N TYR A 139 18.55 -16.94 3.48
CA TYR A 139 18.12 -16.00 4.52
C TYR A 139 16.65 -16.23 4.91
N PRO A 140 16.28 -15.86 6.16
CA PRO A 140 14.88 -15.77 6.54
C PRO A 140 14.09 -14.93 5.53
N HIS A 141 12.83 -15.31 5.30
CA HIS A 141 11.94 -14.62 4.35
C HIS A 141 12.35 -14.70 2.87
N GLY A 142 13.41 -15.47 2.53
CA GLY A 142 13.83 -15.73 1.15
C GLY A 142 14.55 -14.57 0.46
N LEU A 143 14.99 -13.57 1.22
CA LEU A 143 15.70 -12.40 0.72
C LEU A 143 16.75 -11.91 1.71
N ARG A 144 17.76 -11.21 1.18
CA ARG A 144 18.80 -10.55 1.97
C ARG A 144 18.74 -9.03 1.78
N LEU A 145 18.57 -8.30 2.87
CA LEU A 145 18.63 -6.84 2.87
C LEU A 145 20.03 -6.33 2.49
N LEU A 146 20.08 -5.26 1.70
CA LEU A 146 21.33 -4.56 1.38
C LEU A 146 21.79 -3.64 2.51
N ILE A 147 20.83 -3.06 3.24
CA ILE A 147 21.06 -2.33 4.48
C ILE A 147 20.63 -3.27 5.61
N LYS A 148 21.61 -3.85 6.31
CA LYS A 148 21.34 -4.87 7.34
C LYS A 148 20.49 -4.34 8.49
N ASP A 149 20.73 -3.09 8.88
CA ASP A 149 20.01 -2.41 9.94
C ASP A 149 19.06 -1.37 9.32
N TYR A 150 18.07 -1.86 8.58
CA TYR A 150 16.96 -1.05 8.07
C TYR A 150 15.71 -1.37 8.91
N PRO A 151 15.43 -0.60 9.97
CA PRO A 151 14.46 -1.00 10.99
C PRO A 151 13.06 -1.33 10.45
N TYR A 152 12.52 -0.47 9.57
CA TYR A 152 11.23 -0.73 8.90
C TYR A 152 11.20 -2.09 8.18
N ALA A 153 12.26 -2.43 7.44
CA ALA A 153 12.31 -3.66 6.68
C ALA A 153 12.55 -4.88 7.57
N VAL A 154 13.45 -4.76 8.56
CA VAL A 154 13.76 -5.83 9.52
C VAL A 154 12.50 -6.20 10.30
N ASP A 155 11.84 -5.23 10.93
CA ASP A 155 10.66 -5.48 11.76
C ASP A 155 9.45 -5.85 10.88
N GLY A 156 9.29 -5.15 9.75
CA GLY A 156 8.19 -5.40 8.84
C GLY A 156 8.20 -6.81 8.25
N LEU A 157 9.38 -7.38 7.98
CA LEU A 157 9.47 -8.75 7.44
C LEU A 157 9.03 -9.81 8.45
N GLU A 158 9.30 -9.61 9.74
CA GLU A 158 8.81 -10.49 10.80
C GLU A 158 7.28 -10.44 10.88
N ILE A 159 6.69 -9.23 10.85
CA ILE A 159 5.23 -9.06 10.85
C ILE A 159 4.59 -9.64 9.59
N TRP A 160 5.18 -9.39 8.42
CA TRP A 160 4.73 -9.93 7.15
C TRP A 160 4.70 -11.46 7.17
N SER A 161 5.76 -12.10 7.65
CA SER A 161 5.82 -13.57 7.78
C SER A 161 4.79 -14.10 8.77
N ALA A 162 4.57 -13.42 9.89
CA ALA A 162 3.54 -13.81 10.85
C ALA A 162 2.13 -13.76 10.21
N ILE A 163 1.80 -12.69 9.48
CA ILE A 163 0.53 -12.57 8.75
C ILE A 163 0.43 -13.67 7.69
N LYS A 164 1.46 -13.86 6.87
CA LYS A 164 1.45 -14.84 5.78
C LYS A 164 1.26 -16.26 6.30
N ASN A 165 1.91 -16.63 7.40
CA ASN A 165 1.76 -17.95 8.03
C ASN A 165 0.33 -18.16 8.53
N TRP A 166 -0.22 -17.18 9.26
CA TRP A 166 -1.62 -17.22 9.72
C TRP A 166 -2.61 -17.38 8.56
N VAL A 167 -2.49 -16.55 7.52
CA VAL A 167 -3.36 -16.61 6.34
C VAL A 167 -3.21 -17.95 5.62
N SER A 168 -1.99 -18.48 5.52
CA SER A 168 -1.73 -19.76 4.86
C SER A 168 -2.41 -20.91 5.58
N GLU A 169 -2.29 -20.99 6.91
CA GLU A 169 -2.97 -22.00 7.72
C GLU A 169 -4.48 -21.88 7.62
N TYR A 170 -5.01 -20.65 7.75
CA TYR A 170 -6.45 -20.39 7.68
C TYR A 170 -7.04 -20.76 6.31
N CYS A 171 -6.44 -20.28 5.22
CA CYS A 171 -6.90 -20.58 3.87
C CYS A 171 -6.77 -22.07 3.54
N SER A 172 -5.71 -22.74 4.00
CA SER A 172 -5.51 -24.18 3.77
C SER A 172 -6.58 -25.03 4.44
N PHE A 173 -7.15 -24.58 5.56
CA PHE A 173 -8.25 -25.26 6.22
C PHE A 173 -9.55 -25.21 5.41
N TYR A 174 -9.90 -24.05 4.83
CA TYR A 174 -11.15 -23.87 4.09
C TYR A 174 -11.06 -24.22 2.60
N TYR A 175 -9.87 -24.09 2.00
CA TYR A 175 -9.62 -24.35 0.58
C TYR A 175 -8.44 -25.32 0.40
N PRO A 176 -8.55 -26.61 0.75
CA PRO A 176 -7.45 -27.57 0.61
C PRO A 176 -6.91 -27.76 -0.82
N THR A 177 -7.69 -27.39 -1.84
CA THR A 177 -7.32 -27.52 -3.26
C THR A 177 -7.67 -26.26 -4.04
N ASP A 178 -6.97 -26.04 -5.16
CA ASP A 178 -7.25 -24.95 -6.09
C ASP A 178 -8.68 -25.03 -6.66
N ASP A 179 -9.19 -26.24 -6.91
CA ASP A 179 -10.57 -26.47 -7.37
C ASP A 179 -11.60 -25.82 -6.44
N MET A 180 -11.38 -25.84 -5.11
CA MET A 180 -12.31 -25.21 -4.18
C MET A 180 -12.32 -23.69 -4.29
N VAL A 181 -11.17 -23.07 -4.61
CA VAL A 181 -11.07 -21.62 -4.89
C VAL A 181 -11.83 -21.28 -6.17
N GLN A 182 -11.67 -22.11 -7.22
CA GLN A 182 -12.29 -21.90 -8.52
C GLN A 182 -13.82 -22.00 -8.49
N HIS A 183 -14.35 -22.92 -7.67
CA HIS A 183 -15.79 -23.18 -7.58
C HIS A 183 -16.52 -22.35 -6.51
N ASP A 184 -15.81 -21.50 -5.76
CA ASP A 184 -16.41 -20.57 -4.80
C ASP A 184 -16.96 -19.33 -5.51
N SER A 185 -18.26 -19.32 -5.75
CA SER A 185 -18.92 -18.23 -6.48
C SER A 185 -18.87 -16.88 -5.75
N GLU A 186 -18.90 -16.87 -4.41
CA GLU A 186 -18.81 -15.63 -3.63
C GLU A 186 -17.40 -15.05 -3.77
N LEU A 187 -16.37 -15.89 -3.62
CA LEU A 187 -14.97 -15.49 -3.77
C LEU A 187 -14.65 -15.00 -5.19
N GLN A 188 -15.11 -15.69 -6.22
CA GLN A 188 -14.91 -15.27 -7.61
C GLN A 188 -15.61 -13.92 -7.88
N SER A 189 -16.84 -13.74 -7.39
CA SER A 189 -17.59 -12.49 -7.56
C SER A 189 -16.94 -11.33 -6.80
N TRP A 190 -16.45 -11.59 -5.58
CA TRP A 190 -15.69 -10.64 -4.77
C TRP A 190 -14.45 -10.13 -5.51
N TRP A 191 -13.60 -11.04 -5.99
CA TRP A 191 -12.36 -10.65 -6.65
C TRP A 191 -12.61 -9.93 -7.98
N MET A 192 -13.63 -10.39 -8.72
CA MET A 192 -14.07 -9.72 -9.95
C MET A 192 -14.60 -8.31 -9.69
N GLU A 193 -15.36 -8.07 -8.61
CA GLU A 193 -15.83 -6.73 -8.26
C GLU A 193 -14.68 -5.82 -7.81
N VAL A 194 -13.75 -6.32 -6.98
CA VAL A 194 -12.53 -5.59 -6.59
C VAL A 194 -11.79 -5.10 -7.84
N ARG A 195 -11.49 -5.99 -8.78
CA ARG A 195 -10.71 -5.66 -9.98
C ARG A 195 -11.47 -4.75 -10.95
N ASN A 196 -12.72 -5.07 -11.26
CA ASN A 196 -13.45 -4.43 -12.37
C ASN A 196 -14.26 -3.21 -11.95
N LYS A 197 -14.54 -3.03 -10.66
CA LYS A 197 -15.31 -1.90 -10.13
C LYS A 197 -14.50 -1.12 -9.10
N GLY A 198 -13.94 -1.81 -8.10
CA GLY A 198 -13.19 -1.19 -7.02
C GLY A 198 -11.94 -0.45 -7.49
N HIS A 199 -11.09 -1.14 -8.23
CA HIS A 199 -9.91 -0.62 -8.92
C HIS A 199 -10.10 -0.60 -10.43
N GLY A 200 -11.31 -0.23 -10.88
CA GLY A 200 -11.76 -0.37 -12.27
C GLY A 200 -10.87 0.34 -13.30
N ASP A 201 -10.21 1.43 -12.93
CA ASP A 201 -9.27 2.17 -13.79
C ASP A 201 -8.03 1.35 -14.16
N LYS A 202 -7.75 0.30 -13.40
CA LYS A 202 -6.57 -0.58 -13.56
C LYS A 202 -6.98 -2.03 -13.82
N LYS A 203 -8.24 -2.29 -14.18
CA LYS A 203 -8.76 -3.65 -14.39
C LYS A 203 -8.01 -4.44 -15.48
N ASP A 204 -7.45 -3.76 -16.48
CA ASP A 204 -6.82 -4.40 -17.63
C ASP A 204 -5.32 -4.69 -17.40
N GLU A 205 -4.79 -4.32 -16.24
CA GLU A 205 -3.39 -4.56 -15.90
C GLU A 205 -3.09 -6.07 -15.75
N PRO A 206 -1.95 -6.56 -16.28
CA PRO A 206 -1.66 -8.00 -16.35
C PRO A 206 -1.24 -8.62 -15.02
N TRP A 207 -0.88 -7.81 -14.03
CA TRP A 207 -0.37 -8.26 -12.73
C TRP A 207 -1.47 -8.66 -11.75
N TRP A 208 -2.75 -8.43 -12.06
CA TRP A 208 -3.84 -8.88 -11.20
C TRP A 208 -3.82 -10.41 -11.07
N PRO A 209 -3.77 -10.96 -9.85
CA PRO A 209 -4.03 -12.38 -9.61
C PRO A 209 -5.34 -12.81 -10.27
N LYS A 210 -5.37 -14.02 -10.81
CA LYS A 210 -6.59 -14.55 -11.45
C LYS A 210 -7.58 -15.13 -10.43
N MET A 211 -7.13 -15.34 -9.20
CA MET A 211 -7.89 -15.94 -8.10
C MET A 211 -8.39 -17.36 -8.46
N GLN A 212 -7.50 -18.17 -9.02
CA GLN A 212 -7.77 -19.55 -9.43
C GLN A 212 -7.02 -20.58 -8.59
N THR A 213 -6.09 -20.13 -7.75
CA THR A 213 -5.29 -21.00 -6.87
C THR A 213 -5.33 -20.55 -5.43
N GLN A 214 -5.11 -21.48 -4.52
CA GLN A 214 -4.97 -21.20 -3.09
C GLN A 214 -3.80 -20.23 -2.83
N ALA A 215 -2.70 -20.37 -3.57
CA ALA A 215 -1.54 -19.48 -3.45
C ALA A 215 -1.88 -18.02 -3.78
N GLU A 216 -2.67 -17.78 -4.84
CA GLU A 216 -3.14 -16.44 -5.18
C GLU A 216 -4.05 -15.86 -4.10
N LEU A 217 -4.96 -16.67 -3.54
CA LEU A 217 -5.83 -16.25 -2.44
C LEU A 217 -5.02 -15.86 -1.19
N ILE A 218 -4.08 -16.72 -0.78
CA ILE A 218 -3.20 -16.47 0.36
C ILE A 218 -2.41 -15.18 0.15
N GLN A 219 -1.80 -15.00 -1.02
CA GLN A 219 -1.02 -13.80 -1.31
C GLN A 219 -1.90 -12.54 -1.29
N ALA A 220 -3.08 -12.56 -1.91
CA ALA A 220 -3.98 -11.42 -1.93
C ALA A 220 -4.47 -11.04 -0.52
N CYS A 221 -4.91 -12.02 0.28
CA CYS A 221 -5.33 -11.79 1.66
C CYS A 221 -4.16 -11.27 2.52
N THR A 222 -2.95 -11.79 2.34
CA THR A 222 -1.75 -11.33 3.07
C THR A 222 -1.47 -9.86 2.75
N ILE A 223 -1.50 -9.46 1.46
CA ILE A 223 -1.32 -8.06 1.04
C ILE A 223 -2.38 -7.15 1.66
N ILE A 224 -3.65 -7.55 1.60
CA ILE A 224 -4.76 -6.75 2.14
C ILE A 224 -4.60 -6.57 3.65
N ILE A 225 -4.26 -7.64 4.38
CA ILE A 225 -4.07 -7.57 5.83
C ILE A 225 -2.85 -6.72 6.19
N TRP A 226 -1.73 -6.89 5.48
CA TRP A 226 -0.53 -6.07 5.64
C TRP A 226 -0.85 -4.57 5.45
N ALA A 227 -1.53 -4.23 4.35
CA ALA A 227 -1.90 -2.85 4.04
C ALA A 227 -2.92 -2.26 5.03
N GLY A 228 -3.88 -3.08 5.49
CA GLY A 228 -4.86 -2.69 6.50
C GLY A 228 -4.34 -2.73 7.95
N SER A 229 -3.07 -3.07 8.17
CA SER A 229 -2.46 -3.12 9.51
C SER A 229 -1.06 -2.49 9.52
N ALA A 230 -0.02 -3.31 9.36
CA ALA A 230 1.36 -2.92 9.62
C ALA A 230 1.95 -1.92 8.63
N LEU A 231 1.46 -1.84 7.39
CA LEU A 231 1.88 -0.77 6.47
C LEU A 231 1.32 0.60 6.88
N HIS A 232 0.10 0.61 7.43
CA HIS A 232 -0.58 1.84 7.83
C HIS A 232 -0.11 2.35 9.21
N ALA A 233 0.27 1.43 10.11
CA ALA A 233 0.79 1.74 11.44
C ALA A 233 2.16 2.42 11.40
#